data_AF-A0A8J4WYT1-F1
#
_entry.id   AF-A0A8J4WYT1-F1
#
_cell.length_a   1.000
_cell.length_b   1.000
_cell.length_c   1.000
_cell.angle_alpha   90.00
_cell.angle_beta   90.00
_cell.angle_gamma   90.00
#
_symmetry.space_group_name_H-M   'P 1'
#
loop_
_entity.id
_entity.type
_entity.pdbx_description
1 polymer ?
#
loop_
_entity_poly.entity_id
_entity_poly.type
_entity_poly.pdbx_seq_one_letter_code
_entity_poly.pdbx_strand_id
1 'polypeptide(L)'
;RECISVHVGQAGVQMGNTCWELYCLEHGIQPDGQMPSQKPVGGHDDSFTTFFSETGAGKYVPRAIFVDLEPTVIDEVRTGTYRQLFHPEQLISGKEDAANNYARGHYTIGKEIIDSVLDRIRKLADQCTGLQGFLVFHSFGGGTGSGFTSLLMERLSVDFGKKSKLEFAIYPAPQVSTAVVEPYNSILTTHTTLEHSDCAFMVDNEAIYDICRRNLDIERPSYTNLNRLISQIVSSIT
;
A
#
# COMPACT_ATOMS: atom_id res chain seq x y z
N ARG A 1 6.41 -17.98 5.19
CA ARG A 1 6.64 -16.75 5.99
C ARG A 1 6.13 -15.61 5.16
N GLU A 2 5.03 -15.02 5.60
CA GLU A 2 4.13 -14.24 4.75
C GLU A 2 4.12 -12.78 5.20
N CYS A 3 3.95 -11.87 4.24
CA CYS A 3 3.84 -10.44 4.48
C CYS A 3 2.49 -9.95 3.95
N ILE A 4 1.83 -9.06 4.71
CA ILE A 4 0.59 -8.42 4.27
C ILE A 4 0.91 -6.97 3.91
N SER A 5 0.59 -6.57 2.68
CA SER A 5 0.72 -5.19 2.25
C SER A 5 -0.58 -4.43 2.51
N VAL A 6 -0.51 -3.28 3.17
CA VAL A 6 -1.67 -2.41 3.41
C VAL A 6 -1.42 -1.06 2.76
N HIS A 7 -2.27 -0.70 1.82
CA HIS A 7 -2.18 0.49 1.00
C HIS A 7 -3.25 1.48 1.44
N VAL A 8 -2.85 2.63 1.98
CA VAL A 8 -3.75 3.59 2.65
C VAL A 8 -3.79 4.93 1.92
N GLY A 9 -5.00 5.34 1.55
CA GLY A 9 -5.30 6.59 0.86
C GLY A 9 -4.81 6.60 -0.59
N GLN A 10 -5.20 7.63 -1.34
CA GLN A 10 -4.84 7.81 -2.75
C GLN A 10 -3.39 7.46 -3.10
N ALA A 11 -2.42 8.05 -2.41
CA ALA A 11 -1.01 7.84 -2.75
C ALA A 11 -0.56 6.39 -2.50
N GLY A 12 -0.98 5.80 -1.37
CA GLY A 12 -0.70 4.40 -1.04
C GLY A 12 -1.35 3.45 -2.04
N VAL A 13 -2.62 3.67 -2.39
CA VAL A 13 -3.38 2.86 -3.34
C VAL A 13 -2.77 2.90 -4.75
N GLN A 14 -2.44 4.09 -5.26
CA GLN A 14 -1.86 4.23 -6.61
C GLN A 14 -0.44 3.66 -6.71
N MET A 15 0.38 3.86 -5.68
CA MET A 15 1.70 3.23 -5.58
C MET A 15 1.56 1.71 -5.50
N GLY A 16 0.68 1.21 -4.63
CA GLY A 16 0.39 -0.21 -4.49
C GLY A 16 -0.04 -0.86 -5.81
N ASN A 17 -0.93 -0.23 -6.56
CA ASN A 17 -1.36 -0.73 -7.88
C ASN A 17 -0.17 -0.89 -8.84
N THR A 18 0.77 0.05 -8.83
CA THR A 18 1.98 0.01 -9.66
C THR A 18 2.98 -1.05 -9.17
N CYS A 19 3.13 -1.20 -7.85
CA CYS A 19 3.98 -2.24 -7.25
C CYS A 19 3.48 -3.65 -7.58
N TRP A 20 2.16 -3.90 -7.47
CA TRP A 20 1.60 -5.21 -7.79
C TRP A 20 1.61 -5.52 -9.29
N GLU A 21 1.46 -4.51 -10.16
CA GLU A 21 1.72 -4.67 -11.59
C GLU A 21 3.15 -5.18 -11.83
N LEU A 22 4.15 -4.57 -11.18
CA LEU A 22 5.54 -4.98 -11.29
C LEU A 22 5.79 -6.38 -10.73
N TYR A 23 5.28 -6.71 -9.54
CA TYR A 23 5.42 -8.05 -8.95
C TYR A 23 4.79 -9.13 -9.84
N CYS A 24 3.65 -8.84 -10.45
CA CYS A 24 3.04 -9.75 -11.43
C CYS A 24 3.95 -9.98 -12.63
N LEU A 25 4.59 -8.93 -13.16
CA LEU A 25 5.53 -9.05 -14.27
C LEU A 25 6.79 -9.83 -13.91
N GLU A 26 7.38 -9.57 -12.73
CA GLU A 26 8.59 -10.24 -12.24
C GLU A 26 8.35 -11.74 -12.00
N HIS A 27 7.17 -12.10 -11.50
CA HIS A 27 6.80 -13.49 -11.24
C HIS A 27 6.05 -14.15 -12.39
N GLY A 28 5.79 -13.47 -13.52
CA GLY A 28 5.05 -14.05 -14.64
C GLY A 28 3.59 -14.41 -14.33
N ILE A 29 2.97 -13.71 -13.38
CA ILE A 29 1.56 -13.83 -13.01
C ILE A 29 0.74 -12.91 -13.91
N GLN A 30 -0.25 -13.47 -14.60
CA GLN A 30 -1.13 -12.73 -15.48
C GLN A 30 -2.11 -11.85 -14.69
N PRO A 31 -2.74 -10.84 -15.30
CA PRO A 31 -3.69 -9.95 -14.61
C PRO A 31 -4.93 -10.64 -14.02
N ASP A 32 -5.27 -11.85 -14.47
CA ASP A 32 -6.32 -12.70 -13.92
C ASP A 32 -5.86 -13.56 -12.73
N GLY A 33 -4.57 -13.47 -12.38
CA GLY A 33 -3.89 -14.23 -11.34
C GLY A 33 -3.43 -15.62 -11.77
N GLN A 34 -3.54 -15.99 -13.05
CA GLN A 34 -3.02 -17.27 -13.54
C GLN A 34 -1.52 -17.19 -13.84
N MET A 35 -0.81 -18.30 -13.62
CA MET A 35 0.60 -18.43 -13.96
C MET A 35 0.73 -19.52 -15.05
N PRO A 36 0.97 -19.15 -16.32
CA PRO A 36 1.01 -20.11 -17.43
C PRO A 36 2.28 -20.98 -17.45
N SER A 37 3.34 -20.58 -16.73
CA SER A 37 4.56 -21.39 -16.62
C SER A 37 4.31 -22.62 -15.76
N GLN A 38 4.31 -23.81 -16.38
CA GLN A 38 4.55 -25.06 -15.65
C GLN A 38 5.82 -24.89 -14.84
N LYS A 39 5.75 -25.10 -13.52
CA LYS A 39 6.91 -25.09 -12.61
C LYS A 39 8.04 -25.88 -13.30
N PRO A 40 9.23 -25.30 -13.53
CA PRO A 40 10.36 -26.10 -13.99
C PRO A 40 10.59 -27.19 -12.94
N VAL A 41 10.55 -28.45 -13.41
CA VAL A 41 10.80 -29.65 -12.62
C VAL A 41 12.18 -29.49 -11.97
N GLY A 42 12.21 -29.07 -10.70
CA GLY A 42 13.45 -28.89 -9.92
C GLY A 42 13.71 -27.52 -9.30
N GLY A 43 12.85 -26.51 -9.44
CA GLY A 43 13.05 -25.18 -8.83
C GLY A 43 12.23 -24.96 -7.56
N HIS A 44 12.82 -25.24 -6.39
CA HIS A 44 12.28 -24.95 -5.06
C HIS A 44 12.35 -23.44 -4.72
N ASP A 45 11.66 -22.59 -5.46
CA ASP A 45 11.57 -21.17 -5.08
C ASP A 45 10.13 -20.69 -5.04
N ASP A 46 9.36 -21.27 -4.12
CA ASP A 46 8.03 -20.78 -3.72
C ASP A 46 8.15 -19.45 -2.91
N SER A 47 9.23 -18.67 -3.07
CA SER A 47 9.49 -17.42 -2.33
C SER A 47 8.42 -16.36 -2.57
N PHE A 48 7.80 -16.33 -3.75
CA PHE A 48 6.69 -15.43 -4.05
C PHE A 48 5.41 -15.73 -3.24
N THR A 49 5.29 -16.93 -2.63
CA THR A 49 4.17 -17.26 -1.73
C THR A 49 4.17 -16.42 -0.44
N THR A 50 5.28 -15.72 -0.17
CA THR A 50 5.34 -14.67 0.85
C THR A 50 4.35 -13.54 0.56
N PHE A 51 4.17 -13.17 -0.71
CA PHE A 51 3.32 -12.07 -1.15
C PHE A 51 1.99 -12.52 -1.77
N PHE A 52 1.92 -13.74 -2.32
CA PHE A 52 0.72 -14.29 -2.94
C PHE A 52 0.15 -15.48 -2.15
N SER A 53 -1.17 -15.60 -2.13
CA SER A 53 -1.87 -16.82 -1.72
C SER A 53 -2.36 -17.58 -2.95
N GLU A 54 -2.28 -18.91 -2.92
CA GLU A 54 -2.78 -19.76 -4.00
C GLU A 54 -4.20 -20.23 -3.67
N THR A 55 -5.12 -20.04 -4.60
CA THR A 55 -6.48 -20.59 -4.51
C THR A 55 -6.54 -21.97 -5.15
N GLY A 56 -7.53 -22.80 -4.76
CA GLY A 56 -7.69 -24.15 -5.33
C GLY A 56 -7.96 -24.19 -6.85
N ALA A 57 -8.24 -23.05 -7.48
CA ALA A 57 -8.37 -22.90 -8.93
C ALA A 57 -7.04 -22.59 -9.65
N GLY A 58 -5.90 -22.60 -8.95
CA GLY A 58 -4.59 -22.26 -9.50
C GLY A 58 -4.38 -20.76 -9.71
N LYS A 59 -5.23 -19.92 -9.10
CA LYS A 59 -5.12 -18.46 -9.15
C LYS A 59 -4.34 -17.95 -7.95
N TYR A 60 -3.34 -17.11 -8.21
CA TYR A 60 -2.56 -16.39 -7.22
C TYR A 60 -3.21 -15.04 -6.90
N VAL A 61 -3.48 -14.81 -5.61
CA VAL A 61 -4.12 -13.61 -5.09
C VAL A 61 -3.13 -12.87 -4.19
N PRO A 62 -2.88 -11.57 -4.40
CA PRO A 62 -2.04 -10.77 -3.52
C PRO A 62 -2.52 -10.78 -2.06
N ARG A 63 -1.57 -10.87 -1.13
CA ARG A 63 -1.79 -10.59 0.30
C ARG A 63 -1.77 -9.09 0.53
N ALA A 64 -2.72 -8.41 -0.10
CA ALA A 64 -2.83 -6.96 -0.10
C ALA A 64 -4.19 -6.51 0.42
N ILE A 65 -4.23 -5.35 1.07
CA ILE A 65 -5.44 -4.62 1.41
C ILE A 65 -5.27 -3.19 0.93
N PHE A 66 -6.30 -2.67 0.27
CA PHE A 66 -6.38 -1.29 -0.19
C PHE A 66 -7.49 -0.61 0.59
N VAL A 67 -7.17 0.52 1.21
CA VAL A 67 -8.09 1.28 2.04
C VAL A 67 -8.07 2.74 1.62
N ASP A 68 -9.25 3.29 1.39
CA ASP A 68 -9.43 4.74 1.27
C ASP A 68 -10.78 5.14 1.87
N LEU A 69 -10.87 6.37 2.38
CA LEU A 69 -12.10 6.92 2.95
C LEU A 69 -13.07 7.40 1.87
N GLU A 70 -12.59 7.53 0.63
CA GLU A 70 -13.37 7.83 -0.58
C GLU A 70 -13.22 6.70 -1.63
N PRO A 71 -14.25 6.37 -2.41
CA PRO A 71 -14.19 5.25 -3.36
C PRO A 71 -13.36 5.49 -4.63
N THR A 72 -13.11 6.74 -5.03
CA THR A 72 -12.62 7.10 -6.38
C THR A 72 -11.41 6.30 -6.85
N VAL A 73 -10.32 6.30 -6.08
CA VAL A 73 -9.07 5.59 -6.44
C VAL A 73 -9.18 4.07 -6.30
N ILE A 74 -10.05 3.58 -5.42
CA ILE A 74 -10.27 2.14 -5.26
C ILE A 74 -11.12 1.60 -6.42
N ASP A 75 -12.07 2.39 -6.91
CA ASP A 75 -12.89 2.04 -8.07
C ASP A 75 -12.07 1.98 -9.35
N GLU A 76 -11.00 2.79 -9.47
CA GLU A 76 -10.00 2.63 -10.54
C GLU A 76 -9.31 1.25 -10.47
N VAL A 77 -8.95 0.76 -9.28
CA VAL A 77 -8.40 -0.60 -9.11
C VAL A 77 -9.43 -1.67 -9.46
N ARG A 78 -10.70 -1.48 -9.08
CA ARG A 78 -11.81 -2.40 -9.40
C ARG A 78 -12.16 -2.47 -10.88
N THR A 79 -11.82 -1.44 -11.66
CA THR A 79 -12.14 -1.37 -13.09
C THR A 79 -10.91 -1.47 -14.00
N GLY A 80 -9.71 -1.38 -13.43
CA GLY A 80 -8.44 -1.45 -14.13
C GLY A 80 -8.06 -2.85 -14.64
N THR A 81 -6.87 -2.93 -15.23
CA THR A 81 -6.32 -4.15 -15.83
C THR A 81 -6.29 -5.34 -14.86
N TYR A 82 -5.90 -5.07 -13.61
CA TYR A 82 -5.75 -6.06 -12.54
C TYR A 82 -7.01 -6.22 -11.68
N ARG A 83 -8.19 -5.82 -12.17
CA ARG A 83 -9.46 -5.96 -11.45
C ARG A 83 -9.78 -7.38 -10.97
N GLN A 84 -9.25 -8.38 -11.66
CA GLN A 84 -9.44 -9.79 -11.30
C GLN A 84 -8.36 -10.28 -10.34
N LEU A 85 -7.25 -9.59 -10.16
CA LEU A 85 -6.15 -10.04 -9.33
C LEU A 85 -6.51 -10.04 -7.83
N PHE A 86 -7.11 -8.93 -7.36
CA PHE A 86 -7.46 -8.74 -5.95
C PHE A 86 -8.82 -9.34 -5.60
N HIS A 87 -8.95 -9.81 -4.37
CA HIS A 87 -10.26 -10.22 -3.85
C HIS A 87 -11.08 -8.96 -3.54
N PRO A 88 -12.38 -8.87 -3.91
CA PRO A 88 -13.17 -7.64 -3.68
C PRO A 88 -13.21 -7.19 -2.22
N GLU A 89 -13.14 -8.13 -1.27
CA GLU A 89 -13.09 -7.83 0.16
C GLU A 89 -11.78 -7.19 0.64
N GLN A 90 -10.72 -7.21 -0.18
CA GLN A 90 -9.45 -6.53 0.09
C GLN A 90 -9.50 -5.05 -0.33
N LEU A 91 -10.54 -4.63 -1.06
CA LEU A 91 -10.69 -3.28 -1.60
C LEU A 91 -11.76 -2.53 -0.80
N ILE A 92 -11.33 -1.77 0.21
CA ILE A 92 -12.19 -1.19 1.24
C ILE A 92 -12.28 0.32 1.05
N SER A 93 -13.48 0.80 0.71
CA SER A 93 -13.75 2.22 0.46
C SER A 93 -14.78 2.77 1.45
N GLY A 94 -14.52 3.95 2.01
CA GLY A 94 -15.50 4.74 2.74
C GLY A 94 -16.46 5.50 1.81
N LYS A 95 -17.19 6.46 2.38
CA LYS A 95 -18.11 7.34 1.64
C LYS A 95 -17.71 8.82 1.67
N GLU A 96 -16.84 9.18 2.59
CA GLU A 96 -16.50 10.57 2.89
C GLU A 96 -15.00 10.65 3.15
N ASP A 97 -14.30 11.56 2.47
CA ASP A 97 -12.86 11.71 2.64
C ASP A 97 -12.47 12.42 3.96
N ALA A 98 -11.22 12.26 4.37
CA ALA A 98 -10.59 13.06 5.42
C ALA A 98 -10.35 14.53 5.02
N ALA A 99 -10.53 14.92 3.76
CA ALA A 99 -10.40 16.29 3.26
C ALA A 99 -9.06 16.95 3.64
N ASN A 100 -7.97 16.21 3.44
CA ASN A 100 -6.60 16.60 3.82
C ASN A 100 -6.43 16.99 5.31
N ASN A 101 -7.27 16.46 6.21
CA ASN A 101 -7.21 16.73 7.63
C ASN A 101 -6.89 15.45 8.43
N TYR A 102 -5.72 15.41 9.06
CA TYR A 102 -5.29 14.32 9.94
C TYR A 102 -6.36 13.94 10.98
N ALA A 103 -6.98 14.92 11.64
CA ALA A 103 -7.93 14.66 12.70
C ALA A 103 -9.19 13.96 12.18
N ARG A 104 -9.58 14.20 10.93
CA ARG A 104 -10.70 13.47 10.31
C ARG A 104 -10.33 12.03 10.02
N GLY A 105 -9.15 11.80 9.47
CA GLY A 105 -8.62 10.47 9.21
C GLY A 105 -8.39 9.65 10.48
N HIS A 106 -8.02 10.29 11.59
CA HIS A 106 -7.66 9.60 12.83
C HIS A 106 -8.81 9.50 13.85
N TYR A 107 -9.55 10.58 14.08
CA TYR A 107 -10.50 10.67 15.21
C TYR A 107 -11.97 10.53 14.83
N THR A 108 -12.37 10.94 13.63
CA THR A 108 -13.79 10.96 13.22
C THR A 108 -14.07 9.89 12.18
N ILE A 109 -13.82 10.18 10.90
CA ILE A 109 -14.19 9.33 9.77
C ILE A 109 -13.44 7.99 9.82
N GLY A 110 -12.15 8.00 10.15
CA GLY A 110 -11.37 6.77 10.23
C GLY A 110 -11.87 5.77 11.27
N LYS A 111 -12.49 6.24 12.37
CA LYS A 111 -13.06 5.35 13.38
C LYS A 111 -14.26 4.57 12.89
N GLU A 112 -14.97 5.05 11.88
CA GLU A 112 -16.13 4.36 11.33
C GLU A 112 -15.72 3.14 10.48
N ILE A 113 -14.51 3.17 9.89
CA ILE A 113 -14.05 2.14 8.96
C ILE A 113 -12.98 1.21 9.56
N ILE A 114 -12.30 1.62 10.63
CA ILE A 114 -11.13 0.90 11.18
C ILE A 114 -11.46 -0.56 11.55
N ASP A 115 -12.61 -0.82 12.17
CA ASP A 115 -12.99 -2.18 12.57
C ASP A 115 -13.18 -3.09 11.35
N SER A 116 -13.80 -2.57 10.29
CA SER A 116 -13.95 -3.29 9.01
C SER A 116 -12.58 -3.63 8.42
N VAL A 117 -11.63 -2.69 8.43
CA VAL A 117 -10.27 -2.89 7.93
C VAL A 117 -9.52 -3.94 8.75
N LEU A 118 -9.57 -3.85 10.08
CA LEU A 118 -8.93 -4.82 10.96
C LEU A 118 -9.49 -6.22 10.78
N ASP A 119 -10.80 -6.36 10.59
CA ASP A 119 -11.42 -7.66 10.33
C ASP A 119 -10.94 -8.28 9.00
N ARG A 120 -10.73 -7.46 7.96
CA ARG A 120 -10.12 -7.95 6.70
C ARG A 120 -8.66 -8.32 6.87
N ILE A 121 -7.89 -7.53 7.64
CA ILE A 121 -6.50 -7.85 7.97
C ILE A 121 -6.41 -9.18 8.72
N ARG A 122 -7.27 -9.40 9.72
CA ARG A 122 -7.34 -10.66 10.47
C ARG A 122 -7.63 -11.85 9.57
N LYS A 123 -8.61 -11.74 8.66
CA LYS A 123 -8.90 -12.80 7.68
C LYS A 123 -7.68 -13.17 6.82
N LEU A 124 -6.87 -12.19 6.38
CA LEU A 124 -5.65 -12.47 5.63
C LEU A 124 -4.54 -13.04 6.53
N ALA A 125 -4.44 -12.58 7.77
CA ALA A 125 -3.51 -13.13 8.75
C ALA A 125 -3.81 -14.59 9.07
N ASP A 126 -5.09 -14.98 9.17
CA ASP A 126 -5.54 -16.37 9.39
C ASP A 126 -5.17 -17.28 8.21
N GLN A 127 -5.05 -16.74 7.00
CA GLN A 127 -4.57 -17.45 5.82
C GLN A 127 -3.04 -17.58 5.75
N CYS A 128 -2.30 -17.04 6.73
CA CYS A 128 -0.86 -17.12 6.81
C CYS A 128 -0.44 -18.19 7.82
N THR A 129 0.47 -19.08 7.41
CA THR A 129 1.08 -20.09 8.29
C THR A 129 2.10 -19.47 9.25
N GLY A 130 2.77 -18.39 8.83
CA GLY A 130 3.76 -17.68 9.63
C GLY A 130 3.91 -16.22 9.21
N LEU A 131 2.91 -15.40 9.51
CA LEU A 131 2.92 -13.95 9.29
C LEU A 131 4.17 -13.32 9.93
N GLN A 132 4.99 -12.64 9.12
CA GLN A 132 6.14 -11.88 9.60
C GLN A 132 5.74 -10.48 10.05
N GLY A 133 4.90 -9.82 9.25
CA GLY A 133 4.62 -8.41 9.44
C GLY A 133 3.76 -7.79 8.37
N PHE A 134 3.68 -6.47 8.45
CA PHE A 134 2.91 -5.61 7.57
C PHE A 134 3.83 -4.64 6.83
N LEU A 135 3.58 -4.45 5.54
CA LEU A 135 4.17 -3.39 4.73
C LEU A 135 3.08 -2.33 4.53
N VAL A 136 3.25 -1.15 5.11
CA VAL A 136 2.23 -0.10 5.13
C VAL A 136 2.64 1.03 4.18
N PHE A 137 1.84 1.25 3.16
CA PHE A 137 2.09 2.22 2.09
C PHE A 137 1.13 3.40 2.24
N HIS A 138 1.66 4.61 2.42
CA HIS A 138 0.84 5.78 2.68
C HIS A 138 1.55 7.09 2.32
N SER A 139 0.83 8.22 2.42
CA SER A 139 1.42 9.57 2.32
C SER A 139 1.43 10.29 3.66
N PHE A 140 2.46 11.08 3.93
CA PHE A 140 2.49 12.02 5.06
C PHE A 140 1.52 13.20 4.87
N GLY A 141 1.30 13.63 3.63
CA GLY A 141 0.53 14.84 3.34
C GLY A 141 -0.99 14.68 3.37
N GLY A 142 -1.51 13.52 2.94
CA GLY A 142 -2.96 13.30 2.81
C GLY A 142 -3.65 13.09 4.17
N GLY A 143 -4.93 13.47 4.28
CA GLY A 143 -5.70 13.31 5.52
C GLY A 143 -5.91 11.83 5.90
N THR A 144 -6.26 11.00 4.90
CA THR A 144 -6.39 9.55 5.06
C THR A 144 -5.02 8.90 5.25
N GLY A 145 -4.07 9.21 4.36
CA GLY A 145 -2.71 8.63 4.41
C GLY A 145 -1.95 8.94 5.71
N SER A 146 -2.22 10.06 6.36
CA SER A 146 -1.63 10.41 7.66
C SER A 146 -2.49 9.89 8.82
N GLY A 147 -3.71 10.41 8.95
CA GLY A 147 -4.57 10.17 10.10
C GLY A 147 -5.04 8.72 10.24
N PHE A 148 -5.51 8.12 9.14
CA PHE A 148 -5.99 6.74 9.19
C PHE A 148 -4.83 5.75 9.36
N THR A 149 -3.68 6.00 8.73
CA THR A 149 -2.48 5.17 8.93
C THR A 149 -2.04 5.18 10.39
N SER A 150 -1.97 6.35 11.04
CA SER A 150 -1.66 6.42 12.46
C SER A 150 -2.62 5.61 13.32
N LEU A 151 -3.93 5.75 13.09
CA LEU A 151 -4.94 4.97 13.80
C LEU A 151 -4.77 3.46 13.55
N LEU A 152 -4.49 3.07 12.31
CA LEU A 152 -4.28 1.69 11.93
C LEU A 152 -3.03 1.10 12.62
N MET A 153 -1.93 1.84 12.65
CA MET A 153 -0.66 1.42 13.26
C MET A 153 -0.79 1.21 14.78
N GLU A 154 -1.53 2.09 15.47
CA GLU A 154 -1.89 1.90 16.88
C GLU A 154 -2.63 0.58 17.09
N ARG A 155 -3.67 0.31 16.28
CA ARG A 155 -4.48 -0.91 16.39
C ARG A 155 -3.71 -2.17 16.02
N LEU A 156 -2.88 -2.11 14.98
CA LEU A 156 -2.01 -3.22 14.58
C LEU A 156 -0.98 -3.54 15.67
N SER A 157 -0.49 -2.55 16.40
CA SER A 157 0.43 -2.77 17.52
C SER A 157 -0.26 -3.46 18.71
N VAL A 158 -1.54 -3.19 18.93
CA VAL A 158 -2.35 -3.88 19.95
C VAL A 158 -2.62 -5.33 19.56
N ASP A 159 -3.13 -5.56 18.35
CA ASP A 159 -3.55 -6.90 17.90
C ASP A 159 -2.37 -7.81 17.51
N PHE A 160 -1.32 -7.22 16.93
CA PHE A 160 -0.17 -7.92 16.35
C PHE A 160 1.16 -7.41 16.92
N GLY A 161 1.24 -7.17 18.23
CA GLY A 161 2.39 -6.53 18.88
C GLY A 161 3.77 -7.20 18.69
N LYS A 162 3.83 -8.47 18.29
CA LYS A 162 5.10 -9.18 17.98
C LYS A 162 5.48 -9.18 16.50
N LYS A 163 4.64 -8.60 15.63
CA LYS A 163 4.83 -8.61 14.17
C LYS A 163 5.47 -7.29 13.74
N SER A 164 6.41 -7.39 12.82
CA SER A 164 7.11 -6.21 12.30
C SER A 164 6.18 -5.37 11.43
N LYS A 165 6.32 -4.05 11.49
CA LYS A 165 5.56 -3.10 10.68
C LYS A 165 6.58 -2.18 10.00
N LEU A 166 6.63 -2.25 8.67
CA LEU A 166 7.50 -1.42 7.86
C LEU A 166 6.64 -0.44 7.08
N GLU A 167 7.07 0.81 7.00
CA GLU A 167 6.35 1.87 6.30
C GLU A 167 7.06 2.28 5.01
N PHE A 168 6.29 2.50 3.96
CA PHE A 168 6.69 3.21 2.75
C PHE A 168 5.88 4.50 2.70
N ALA A 169 6.51 5.58 3.18
CA ALA A 169 5.84 6.83 3.46
C ALA A 169 6.26 7.91 2.45
N ILE A 170 5.30 8.37 1.65
CA ILE A 170 5.53 9.39 0.64
C ILE A 170 5.60 10.75 1.34
N TYR A 171 6.77 11.37 1.28
CA TYR A 171 7.04 12.69 1.83
C TYR A 171 6.53 13.78 0.86
N PRO A 172 5.82 14.79 1.38
CA PRO A 172 5.25 15.84 0.54
C PRO A 172 6.33 16.71 -0.09
N ALA A 173 6.09 17.13 -1.32
CA ALA A 173 6.96 18.05 -2.05
C ALA A 173 6.12 19.21 -2.59
N PRO A 174 6.53 20.49 -2.40
CA PRO A 174 5.74 21.66 -2.82
C PRO A 174 5.31 21.65 -4.29
N GLN A 175 6.09 21.02 -5.17
CA GLN A 175 5.86 20.97 -6.61
C GLN A 175 4.68 20.07 -7.01
N VAL A 176 4.34 19.09 -6.17
CA VAL A 176 3.26 18.11 -6.40
C VAL A 176 2.24 18.07 -5.26
N SER A 177 2.37 18.98 -4.30
CA SER A 177 1.52 19.13 -3.13
C SER A 177 0.13 19.64 -3.54
N THR A 178 -0.91 19.08 -2.94
CA THR A 178 -2.30 19.51 -3.19
C THR A 178 -2.91 20.21 -1.98
N ALA A 179 -2.26 20.16 -0.82
CA ALA A 179 -2.76 20.75 0.41
C ALA A 179 -1.70 21.59 1.14
N VAL A 180 -2.11 22.79 1.53
CA VAL A 180 -1.28 23.72 2.33
C VAL A 180 -1.01 23.16 3.74
N VAL A 181 -1.85 22.23 4.21
CA VAL A 181 -1.78 21.63 5.55
C VAL A 181 -0.94 20.35 5.62
N GLU A 182 -0.28 19.95 4.52
CA GLU A 182 0.58 18.77 4.49
C GLU A 182 1.68 18.76 5.58
N PRO A 183 2.33 19.90 5.92
CA PRO A 183 3.29 19.91 7.02
C PRO A 183 2.67 19.55 8.38
N TYR A 184 1.43 19.98 8.66
CA TYR A 184 0.73 19.61 9.89
C TYR A 184 0.46 18.11 9.94
N ASN A 185 -0.10 17.57 8.85
CA ASN A 185 -0.39 16.14 8.75
C ASN A 185 0.87 15.29 8.91
N SER A 186 1.97 15.71 8.29
CA SER A 186 3.26 15.01 8.33
C SER A 186 3.82 14.90 9.74
N ILE A 187 3.80 15.99 10.51
CA ILE A 187 4.30 16.00 11.89
C ILE A 187 3.39 15.17 12.80
N LEU A 188 2.07 15.30 12.66
CA LEU A 188 1.11 14.57 13.49
C LEU A 188 1.20 13.06 13.28
N THR A 189 1.27 12.61 12.02
CA THR A 189 1.39 11.17 11.76
C THR A 189 2.74 10.63 12.17
N THR A 190 3.84 11.35 11.92
CA THR A 190 5.18 10.94 12.39
C THR A 190 5.20 10.78 13.90
N HIS A 191 4.59 11.72 14.65
CA HIS A 191 4.57 11.64 16.11
C HIS A 191 3.85 10.39 16.62
N THR A 192 2.71 10.04 16.04
CA THR A 192 1.88 8.91 16.49
C THR A 192 2.34 7.57 15.95
N THR A 193 2.94 7.49 14.75
CA THR A 193 3.43 6.23 14.19
C THR A 193 4.82 5.84 14.70
N LEU A 194 5.60 6.77 15.26
CA LEU A 194 6.99 6.53 15.65
C LEU A 194 7.15 5.36 16.64
N GLU A 195 6.22 5.19 17.59
CA GLU A 195 6.28 4.11 18.57
C GLU A 195 5.73 2.78 18.02
N HIS A 196 5.10 2.82 16.85
CA HIS A 196 4.41 1.68 16.23
C HIS A 196 5.09 1.19 14.96
N SER A 197 6.08 1.91 14.43
CA SER A 197 6.81 1.52 13.23
C SER A 197 8.19 0.98 13.58
N ASP A 198 8.56 -0.18 13.03
CA ASP A 198 9.88 -0.77 13.24
C ASP A 198 10.92 -0.19 12.26
N CYS A 199 10.48 0.19 11.04
CA CYS A 199 11.32 0.79 10.02
C CYS A 199 10.46 1.57 9.02
N ALA A 200 10.85 2.80 8.69
CA ALA A 200 10.15 3.63 7.73
C ALA A 200 11.08 4.05 6.58
N PHE A 201 10.70 3.72 5.36
CA PHE A 201 11.31 4.19 4.13
C PHE A 201 10.56 5.44 3.66
N MET A 202 11.21 6.59 3.82
CA MET A 202 10.68 7.85 3.32
C MET A 202 10.99 8.00 1.84
N VAL A 203 9.96 8.23 1.04
CA VAL A 203 10.07 8.48 -0.39
C VAL A 203 9.78 9.94 -0.66
N ASP A 204 10.82 10.72 -0.92
CA ASP A 204 10.70 12.15 -1.20
C ASP A 204 10.25 12.39 -2.65
N ASN A 205 9.02 12.91 -2.80
CA ASN A 205 8.48 13.24 -4.11
C ASN A 205 9.34 14.25 -4.88
N GLU A 206 10.02 15.18 -4.21
CA GLU A 206 10.89 16.15 -4.89
C GLU A 206 12.11 15.45 -5.48
N ALA A 207 12.72 14.54 -4.71
CA ALA A 207 13.85 13.74 -5.16
C ALA A 207 13.46 12.82 -6.34
N ILE A 208 12.33 12.12 -6.26
CA ILE A 208 11.83 11.27 -7.36
C ILE A 208 11.51 12.12 -8.60
N TYR A 209 10.90 13.30 -8.41
CA TYR A 209 10.60 14.22 -9.51
C TYR A 209 11.87 14.71 -10.20
N ASP A 210 12.88 15.10 -9.44
CA ASP A 210 14.18 15.53 -9.96
C ASP A 210 14.91 14.42 -10.70
N ILE A 211 14.85 13.18 -10.22
CA ILE A 211 15.41 12.02 -10.93
C ILE A 211 14.67 11.80 -12.27
N CYS A 212 13.34 11.84 -12.28
CA CYS A 212 12.58 11.71 -13.52
C CYS A 212 12.93 12.82 -14.53
N ARG A 213 13.16 14.04 -14.06
CA ARG A 213 13.49 15.17 -14.92
C ARG A 213 14.92 15.14 -15.45
N ARG A 214 15.90 14.80 -14.59
CA ARG A 214 17.33 14.84 -14.94
C ARG A 214 17.85 13.58 -15.60
N ASN A 215 17.32 12.40 -15.24
CA ASN A 215 17.86 11.12 -15.69
C ASN A 215 16.97 10.44 -16.74
N LEU A 216 15.67 10.75 -16.78
CA LEU A 216 14.72 10.15 -17.74
C LEU A 216 14.24 11.16 -18.80
N ASP A 217 14.78 12.38 -18.80
CA ASP A 217 14.44 13.48 -19.71
C ASP A 217 12.93 13.79 -19.79
N ILE A 218 12.21 13.62 -18.68
CA ILE A 218 10.78 13.93 -18.59
C ILE A 218 10.62 15.37 -18.08
N GLU A 219 10.22 16.30 -18.96
CA GLU A 219 10.08 17.72 -18.57
C GLU A 219 9.06 17.96 -17.44
N ARG A 220 7.94 17.23 -17.45
CA ARG A 220 6.88 17.30 -16.44
C ARG A 220 6.44 15.90 -16.01
N PRO A 221 7.14 15.29 -15.05
CA PRO A 221 6.77 13.99 -14.48
C PRO A 221 5.34 13.97 -13.93
N SER A 222 4.56 12.98 -14.37
CA SER A 222 3.22 12.67 -13.83
C SER A 222 3.31 11.70 -12.65
N TYR A 223 2.25 11.55 -11.85
CA TYR A 223 2.19 10.53 -10.79
C TYR A 223 2.45 9.12 -11.30
N THR A 224 2.07 8.79 -12.54
CA THR A 224 2.40 7.50 -13.15
C THR A 224 3.91 7.31 -13.33
N ASN A 225 4.64 8.37 -13.69
CA ASN A 225 6.10 8.30 -13.83
C ASN A 225 6.76 8.13 -12.45
N LEU A 226 6.31 8.91 -11.47
CA LEU A 226 6.82 8.83 -10.09
C LEU A 226 6.55 7.44 -9.52
N ASN A 227 5.32 6.95 -9.57
CA ASN A 227 4.92 5.66 -9.01
C ASN A 227 5.66 4.48 -9.66
N ARG A 228 5.98 4.54 -10.96
CA ARG A 228 6.78 3.50 -11.62
C ARG A 228 8.24 3.48 -11.18
N LEU A 229 8.81 4.65 -10.89
CA LEU A 229 10.16 4.71 -10.33
C LEU A 229 10.16 4.23 -8.88
N ILE A 230 9.16 4.65 -8.10
CA ILE A 230 8.99 4.21 -6.71
C ILE A 230 8.77 2.70 -6.65
N SER A 231 7.94 2.13 -7.53
CA SER A 231 7.68 0.68 -7.53
C SER A 231 8.94 -0.12 -7.81
N GLN A 232 9.85 0.37 -8.65
CA GLN A 232 11.16 -0.25 -8.88
C GLN A 232 12.03 -0.22 -7.62
N ILE A 233 12.03 0.89 -6.88
CA ILE A 233 12.75 1.00 -5.61
C ILE A 233 12.14 0.06 -4.56
N VAL A 234 10.81 0.03 -4.45
CA VAL A 234 10.10 -0.86 -3.53
C VAL A 234 10.41 -2.31 -3.85
N SER A 235 10.33 -2.73 -5.12
CA SER A 235 10.70 -4.08 -5.57
C SER A 235 12.15 -4.44 -5.21
N SER A 236 13.08 -3.50 -5.34
CA SER A 236 14.48 -3.76 -4.94
C SER A 236 14.70 -3.95 -3.44
N ILE A 237 13.76 -3.49 -2.60
CA ILE A 237 13.81 -3.59 -1.13
C ILE A 237 13.12 -4.88 -0.65
N THR A 238 12.05 -5.28 -1.30
CA THR A 238 11.16 -6.38 -0.90
C THR A 238 11.53 -7.72 -1.51
#